data_AF-A0A2A7A526-F1
#
_entry.id   AF-A0A2A7A526-F1
#
_cell.length_a   1.000
_cell.length_b   1.000
_cell.length_c   1.000
_cell.angle_alpha   90.00
_cell.angle_beta   90.00
_cell.angle_gamma   90.00
#
_symmetry.space_group_name_H-M   'P 1'
#
loop_
_entity.id
_entity.type
_entity.pdbx_description
1 polymer ?
#
loop_
_entity_poly.entity_id
_entity_poly.type
_entity_poly.pdbx_seq_one_letter_code
_entity_poly.pdbx_strand_id
1 'polypeptide(L)'
;MKLEFRQTVTCNHLTLARVCKTIDWQQPLPRCGEYVAGLDTLDGEPELPVRKLLHRVQDGRCLAELPGFNIAQLRLSYRELEQLAAKKGWTLQKL
;
A
#
# COMPACT_ATOMS: atom_id res chain seq x y z
N MET A 1 4.95 9.38 14.28
CA MET A 1 3.71 8.57 14.49
C MET A 1 3.73 7.37 13.54
N LYS A 2 2.99 6.29 13.80
CA LYS A 2 2.94 5.17 12.84
C LYS A 2 1.80 5.35 11.82
N LEU A 3 2.16 5.36 10.53
CA LEU A 3 1.22 5.40 9.41
C LEU A 3 1.34 4.11 8.60
N GLU A 4 0.21 3.44 8.39
CA GLU A 4 0.12 2.23 7.59
C GLU A 4 -0.50 2.54 6.22
N PHE A 5 0.23 2.25 5.16
CA PHE A 5 -0.25 2.33 3.78
C PHE A 5 -0.83 0.98 3.34
N ARG A 6 -1.97 1.01 2.64
CA ARG A 6 -2.66 -0.19 2.15
C ARG A 6 -3.00 -0.08 0.68
N GLN A 7 -2.69 -1.11 -0.08
CA GLN A 7 -3.18 -1.29 -1.46
C GLN A 7 -3.84 -2.66 -1.60
N THR A 8 -4.96 -2.69 -2.33
CA THR A 8 -5.57 -3.95 -2.77
C THR A 8 -4.84 -4.46 -4.01
N VAL A 9 -4.54 -5.74 -4.03
CA VAL A 9 -3.91 -6.40 -5.17
C VAL A 9 -4.92 -7.27 -5.88
N THR A 10 -5.05 -7.08 -7.18
CA THR A 10 -5.95 -7.85 -8.05
C THR A 10 -5.18 -8.61 -9.11
N CYS A 11 -5.75 -9.71 -9.60
CA CYS A 11 -5.37 -10.34 -10.86
C CYS A 11 -6.61 -10.40 -11.74
N ASN A 12 -6.60 -9.64 -12.84
CA ASN A 12 -7.80 -9.36 -13.64
C ASN A 12 -8.96 -8.88 -12.74
N HIS A 13 -10.04 -9.64 -12.63
CA HIS A 13 -11.24 -9.29 -11.86
C HIS A 13 -11.23 -9.86 -10.44
N LEU A 14 -10.16 -10.55 -10.03
CA LEU A 14 -10.11 -11.27 -8.76
C LEU A 14 -9.19 -10.56 -7.76
N THR A 15 -9.71 -10.24 -6.59
CA THR A 15 -8.92 -9.73 -5.46
C THR A 15 -8.10 -10.85 -4.85
N LEU A 16 -6.78 -10.73 -4.87
CA LEU A 16 -5.87 -11.78 -4.39
C LEU A 16 -5.43 -11.53 -2.95
N ALA A 17 -5.09 -10.28 -2.65
CA ALA A 17 -4.41 -9.94 -1.41
C ALA A 17 -4.54 -8.45 -1.13
N ARG A 18 -4.08 -8.08 0.06
CA ARG A 18 -3.77 -6.72 0.45
C ARG A 18 -2.30 -6.62 0.79
N VAL A 19 -1.65 -5.54 0.34
CA VAL A 19 -0.27 -5.24 0.76
C VAL A 19 -0.29 -4.05 1.71
N CYS A 20 0.51 -4.14 2.76
CA CYS A 20 0.57 -3.17 3.84
C CYS A 20 2.03 -2.76 4.13
N LYS A 21 2.31 -1.46 4.24
CA LYS A 21 3.60 -0.95 4.70
C LYS A 21 3.39 0.05 5.83
N THR A 22 3.98 -0.23 6.99
CA THR A 22 3.94 0.69 8.14
C THR A 22 5.28 1.39 8.24
N ILE A 23 5.26 2.71 8.34
CA ILE A 23 6.46 3.52 8.58
C ILE A 23 6.25 4.50 9.72
N ASP A 24 7.36 4.93 10.32
CA ASP A 24 7.37 6.06 11.22
C ASP A 24 7.26 7.35 10.41
N TRP A 25 6.04 7.88 10.37
CA TRP A 25 5.69 9.10 9.68
C TRP A 25 6.11 10.31 10.50
N GLN A 26 6.93 11.17 9.87
CA GLN A 26 7.50 12.39 10.47
C GLN A 26 6.89 13.68 9.89
N GLN A 27 6.09 13.58 8.84
CA GLN A 27 5.42 14.71 8.20
C GLN A 27 4.00 14.87 8.76
N PRO A 28 3.29 15.97 8.46
CA PRO A 28 1.85 16.05 8.69
C PRO A 28 1.11 14.89 7.99
N LEU A 29 0.00 14.45 8.57
CA LEU A 29 -0.83 13.41 7.95
C LEU A 29 -1.32 13.85 6.56
N PRO A 30 -1.19 13.02 5.52
CA PRO A 30 -1.65 13.37 4.19
C PRO A 30 -3.19 13.39 4.15
N ARG A 31 -3.76 14.35 3.43
CA ARG A 31 -5.21 14.44 3.21
C ARG A 31 -5.65 13.55 2.05
N CYS A 32 -6.94 13.27 1.99
CA CYS A 32 -7.52 12.61 0.82
C CYS A 32 -7.23 13.45 -0.44
N GLY A 33 -6.71 12.81 -1.49
CA GLY A 33 -6.29 13.43 -2.75
C GLY A 33 -4.84 13.94 -2.77
N GLU A 34 -4.17 14.05 -1.62
CA GLU A 34 -2.74 14.37 -1.59
C GLU A 34 -1.90 13.15 -2.00
N TYR A 35 -0.72 13.42 -2.57
CA TYR A 35 0.19 12.40 -3.04
C TYR A 35 1.25 12.07 -1.98
N VAL A 36 1.57 10.79 -1.87
CA VAL A 36 2.66 10.30 -1.04
C VAL A 36 3.71 9.63 -1.92
N ALA A 37 4.97 9.98 -1.70
CA ALA A 37 6.12 9.48 -2.46
C ALA A 37 7.11 8.74 -1.53
N GLY A 38 8.12 8.11 -2.13
CA GLY A 38 9.20 7.45 -1.37
C GLY A 38 8.76 6.19 -0.62
N LEU A 39 7.66 5.56 -1.04
CA LEU A 39 7.13 4.34 -0.40
C LEU A 39 7.76 3.04 -0.92
N ASP A 40 8.67 3.09 -1.90
CA ASP A 40 9.10 1.93 -2.69
C ASP A 40 7.88 1.12 -3.14
N THR A 41 7.02 1.72 -3.97
CA THR A 41 5.76 1.14 -4.41
C THR A 41 5.98 -0.19 -5.15
N LEU A 42 4.98 -1.08 -5.10
CA LEU A 42 5.07 -2.41 -5.74
C LEU A 42 4.67 -2.38 -7.21
N ASP A 43 3.85 -1.42 -7.61
CA ASP A 43 3.38 -1.18 -8.98
C ASP A 43 4.32 -0.32 -9.82
N GLY A 44 5.35 0.27 -9.21
CA GLY A 44 6.34 1.10 -9.89
C GLY A 44 5.97 2.58 -9.98
N GLU A 45 4.82 2.97 -9.43
CA GLU A 45 4.40 4.37 -9.39
C GLU A 45 5.30 5.18 -8.42
N PRO A 46 5.85 6.32 -8.82
CA PRO A 46 6.74 7.11 -7.97
C PRO A 46 6.00 7.77 -6.78
N GLU A 47 4.71 8.07 -6.99
CA GLU A 47 3.82 8.69 -6.02
C GLU A 47 2.40 8.13 -6.16
N LEU A 48 1.68 8.05 -5.06
CA LEU A 48 0.32 7.52 -5.03
C LEU A 48 -0.63 8.48 -4.30
N PRO A 49 -1.83 8.77 -4.86
CA PRO A 49 -2.80 9.60 -4.18
C PRO A 49 -3.46 8.86 -3.02
N VAL A 50 -3.59 9.50 -1.87
CA VAL A 50 -4.32 8.95 -0.72
C VAL A 50 -5.82 8.96 -1.04
N ARG A 51 -6.42 7.76 -1.10
CA ARG A 51 -7.87 7.57 -1.34
C ARG A 51 -8.69 7.77 -0.09
N LYS A 52 -8.13 7.36 1.05
CA LYS A 52 -8.80 7.47 2.35
C LYS A 52 -7.78 7.54 3.46
N LEU A 53 -8.04 8.37 4.46
CA LEU A 53 -7.29 8.37 5.72
C LEU A 53 -8.22 7.96 6.86
N LEU A 54 -7.81 6.96 7.63
CA LEU A 54 -8.55 6.43 8.78
C LEU A 54 -7.68 6.53 10.03
N HIS A 55 -8.23 7.12 11.09
CA HIS A 55 -7.57 7.22 12.39
C HIS A 55 -8.02 6.05 13.26
N ARG A 56 -7.08 5.19 13.68
CA ARG A 56 -7.35 4.13 14.66
C ARG A 56 -7.03 4.65 16.05
N VAL A 57 -8.10 4.91 16.80
CA VAL A 57 -8.00 5.48 18.16
C VAL A 57 -7.38 4.50 19.16
N GLN A 58 -7.51 3.18 18.93
CA GLN A 58 -7.06 2.14 19.87
C GLN A 58 -5.54 1.99 19.99
N ASP A 59 -4.79 2.17 18.91
CA ASP A 59 -3.34 1.96 18.86
C ASP A 59 -2.56 3.22 18.41
N GLY A 60 -3.25 4.36 18.30
CA GLY A 60 -2.67 5.63 17.85
C GLY A 60 -2.15 5.59 16.41
N ARG A 61 -2.56 4.59 15.61
CA ARG A 61 -2.12 4.44 14.22
C ARG A 61 -3.07 5.16 13.29
N CYS A 62 -2.51 5.64 12.18
CA CYS A 62 -3.30 6.07 11.04
C CYS A 62 -3.12 5.10 9.90
N LEU A 63 -4.13 4.99 9.06
CA LEU A 63 -4.17 4.13 7.89
C LEU A 63 -4.48 5.00 6.68
N ALA A 64 -3.59 4.97 5.68
CA ALA A 64 -3.78 5.57 4.38
C ALA A 64 -4.09 4.47 3.35
N GLU A 65 -5.29 4.52 2.79
CA GLU A 65 -5.66 3.66 1.67
C GLU A 65 -5.16 4.31 0.38
N LEU A 66 -4.43 3.54 -0.41
CA LEU A 66 -3.86 3.93 -1.69
C LEU A 66 -4.58 3.17 -2.82
N PRO A 67 -4.42 3.59 -4.09
CA PRO A 67 -5.01 2.89 -5.22
C PRO A 67 -4.53 1.44 -5.26
N GLY A 68 -5.46 0.51 -5.48
CA GLY A 68 -5.08 -0.87 -5.76
C GLY A 68 -4.44 -1.01 -7.14
N PHE A 69 -3.69 -2.09 -7.34
CA PHE A 69 -3.05 -2.40 -8.61
C PHE A 69 -3.34 -3.83 -9.06
N ASN A 70 -3.09 -4.09 -10.35
CA ASN A 70 -3.37 -5.37 -10.97
C ASN A 70 -2.08 -6.06 -11.41
N ILE A 71 -1.77 -7.22 -10.83
CA ILE A 71 -0.50 -7.91 -11.11
C ILE A 71 -0.44 -8.47 -12.54
N ALA A 72 -1.59 -8.75 -13.18
CA ALA A 72 -1.62 -9.20 -14.57
C ALA A 72 -1.21 -8.07 -15.53
N GLN A 73 -1.61 -6.83 -15.25
CA GLN A 73 -1.20 -5.65 -16.02
C GLN A 73 0.31 -5.38 -15.87
N LEU A 74 0.85 -5.62 -14.67
CA LEU A 74 2.27 -5.50 -14.38
C LEU A 74 3.10 -6.70 -14.85
N ARG A 75 2.46 -7.74 -15.41
CA ARG A 75 3.09 -9.02 -15.79
C ARG A 75 3.87 -9.66 -14.64
N LEU A 76 3.37 -9.52 -13.42
CA LEU A 76 3.93 -10.13 -12.22
C LEU A 76 3.13 -11.37 -11.83
N SER A 77 3.84 -12.45 -11.53
CA SER A 77 3.26 -13.58 -10.81
C SER A 77 3.05 -13.23 -9.33
N TYR A 78 2.16 -13.98 -8.68
CA TYR A 78 1.93 -13.82 -7.24
C TYR A 78 3.20 -14.08 -6.41
N ARG A 79 4.06 -15.01 -6.84
CA ARG A 79 5.35 -15.30 -6.17
C ARG A 79 6.35 -14.15 -6.31
N GLU A 80 6.44 -13.54 -7.49
CA GLU A 80 7.28 -12.36 -7.70
C GLU A 80 6.78 -11.18 -6.87
N LEU A 81 5.46 -11.02 -6.74
CA LEU A 81 4.88 -10.04 -5.85
C LEU A 81 5.28 -10.28 -4.39
N GLU A 82 5.21 -11.52 -3.89
CA GLU A 82 5.63 -11.84 -2.52
C GLU A 82 7.10 -11.49 -2.28
N GLN A 83 7.98 -11.81 -3.23
CA GLN A 83 9.41 -11.47 -3.17
C GLN A 83 9.65 -9.97 -3.21
N LEU A 84 8.95 -9.25 -4.09
CA LEU A 84 9.05 -7.81 -4.24
C LEU A 84 8.56 -7.08 -2.98
N ALA A 85 7.43 -7.54 -2.43
CA ALA A 85 6.88 -7.01 -1.19
C ALA A 85 7.90 -7.17 -0.04
N ALA A 86 8.42 -8.37 0.17
CA ALA A 86 9.43 -8.63 1.19
C ALA A 86 10.68 -7.74 1.01
N LYS A 87 11.19 -7.61 -0.23
CA LYS A 87 12.36 -6.78 -0.55
C LYS A 87 12.13 -5.30 -0.25
N LYS A 88 10.93 -4.78 -0.50
CA LYS A 88 10.57 -3.36 -0.35
C LYS A 88 9.94 -3.04 1.02
N GLY A 89 9.91 -4.00 1.95
CA GLY A 89 9.36 -3.82 3.29
C GLY A 89 7.84 -3.74 3.35
N TRP A 90 7.15 -4.26 2.33
CA TRP A 90 5.71 -4.46 2.33
C TRP A 90 5.38 -5.86 2.87
N THR A 91 4.28 -5.94 3.60
CA THR A 91 3.70 -7.18 4.10
C THR A 91 2.50 -7.55 3.27
N LEU A 92 2.37 -8.84 2.94
CA LEU A 92 1.28 -9.34 2.11
C LEU A 92 0.28 -10.11 2.98
N GLN A 93 -0.99 -9.73 2.89
CA GLN A 93 -2.11 -10.32 3.61
C GLN A 93 -3.05 -10.97 2.58
N LYS A 94 -3.15 -12.30 2.60
CA LYS A 94 -4.14 -13.02 1.77
C LYS A 94 -5.56 -12.65 2.26
N LEU A 95 -6.45 -12.41 1.31
CA LEU A 95 -7.87 -12.08 1.55
C LEU A 95 -8.77 -13.28 1.28
#